data_AF-A0AA88M2E0-F1
#
_entry.id   AF-A0AA88M2E0-F1
#
_cell.length_a   1.000
_cell.length_b   1.000
_cell.length_c   1.000
_cell.angle_alpha   90.00
_cell.angle_beta   90.00
_cell.angle_gamma   90.00
#
_symmetry.space_group_name_H-M   'P 1'
#
loop_
_entity.id
_entity.type
_entity.pdbx_description
1 polymer ?
#
loop_
_entity_poly.entity_id
_entity_poly.type
_entity_poly.pdbx_seq_one_letter_code
_entity_poly.pdbx_strand_id
1 'polypeptide(L)'
;MGLHTVLFRARTLTKIKINTSPFCVLSSETYRVIHDRKQRRFTVRLDNGGNVQNAVLEYSHGTDGHVRLLSTEVPESFRGKGVAASLAKAALDFVVEEKLKASISCWYIKKYVEENPQHGYQVHIEE
;
A
#
# COMPACT_ATOMS: atom_id res chain seq x y z
N MET A 1 -41.41 -42.19 -8.16
CA MET A 1 -40.16 -42.68 -8.76
C MET A 1 -39.51 -41.51 -9.47
N GLY A 2 -38.29 -41.13 -9.10
CA GLY A 2 -37.53 -40.06 -9.77
C GLY A 2 -37.07 -38.95 -8.84
N LEU A 3 -35.95 -39.18 -8.14
CA LEU A 3 -35.09 -38.14 -7.56
C LEU A 3 -34.30 -37.44 -8.67
N HIS A 4 -34.08 -36.12 -8.57
CA HIS A 4 -32.75 -35.46 -8.62
C HIS A 4 -32.92 -33.92 -8.61
N THR A 5 -32.56 -33.20 -7.54
CA THR A 5 -31.24 -32.62 -7.18
C THR A 5 -30.83 -31.37 -7.99
N VAL A 6 -30.38 -30.35 -7.24
CA VAL A 6 -29.49 -29.20 -7.58
C VAL A 6 -30.03 -28.11 -8.53
N LEU A 7 -29.79 -26.80 -8.35
CA LEU A 7 -28.79 -26.05 -7.57
C LEU A 7 -29.30 -24.61 -7.37
N PHE A 8 -29.36 -24.11 -6.12
CA PHE A 8 -29.49 -22.69 -5.84
C PHE A 8 -28.23 -21.96 -6.35
N ARG A 9 -28.37 -21.01 -7.27
CA ARG A 9 -27.32 -20.02 -7.55
C ARG A 9 -27.92 -18.62 -7.47
N ALA A 10 -27.94 -18.09 -6.25
CA ALA A 10 -28.08 -16.66 -6.04
C ALA A 10 -26.86 -15.95 -6.65
N ARG A 11 -27.09 -15.01 -7.56
CA ARG A 11 -26.08 -14.06 -8.03
C ARG A 11 -26.56 -12.64 -7.75
N THR A 12 -26.19 -12.18 -6.56
CA THR A 12 -25.68 -10.85 -6.23
C THR A 12 -26.26 -9.65 -7.00
N LEU A 13 -27.15 -8.93 -6.33
CA LEU A 13 -27.39 -7.50 -6.57
C LEU A 13 -26.26 -6.71 -5.92
N THR A 14 -25.53 -5.87 -6.66
CA THR A 14 -25.24 -4.49 -6.20
C THR A 14 -24.86 -3.64 -7.41
N LYS A 15 -25.74 -2.66 -7.69
CA LYS A 15 -25.60 -1.63 -8.71
C LYS A 15 -24.79 -0.49 -8.11
N ILE A 16 -23.54 -0.31 -8.49
CA ILE A 16 -22.71 0.82 -8.02
C ILE A 16 -22.69 1.89 -9.10
N LYS A 17 -23.26 3.04 -8.73
CA LYS A 17 -23.42 4.26 -9.53
C LYS A 17 -22.16 5.11 -9.32
N ILE A 18 -21.26 5.14 -10.29
CA ILE A 18 -20.08 6.00 -10.24
C ILE A 18 -20.43 7.38 -10.82
N ASN A 19 -20.39 8.39 -9.96
CA ASN A 19 -20.60 9.80 -10.28
C ASN A 19 -19.24 10.46 -10.55
N THR A 20 -19.06 10.95 -11.76
CA THR A 20 -17.82 11.52 -12.27
C THR A 20 -17.62 12.94 -11.73
N SER A 21 -16.61 13.12 -10.87
CA SER A 21 -16.09 14.41 -10.40
C SER A 21 -14.63 14.55 -10.88
N PRO A 22 -14.13 15.73 -11.29
CA PRO A 22 -12.78 15.88 -11.84
C PRO A 22 -11.67 15.81 -10.77
N PHE A 23 -12.04 15.58 -9.50
CA PHE A 23 -11.12 15.24 -8.41
C PHE A 23 -11.35 13.77 -8.02
N CYS A 24 -10.83 12.83 -8.80
CA CYS A 24 -10.97 11.40 -8.50
C CYS A 24 -10.02 10.98 -7.36
N VAL A 25 -10.47 11.25 -6.13
CA VAL A 25 -10.23 10.38 -4.97
C VAL A 25 -11.01 9.09 -5.23
N LEU A 26 -10.32 8.02 -5.63
CA LEU A 26 -10.74 6.64 -5.39
C LEU A 26 -9.58 5.65 -5.59
N SER A 27 -8.49 5.80 -4.84
CA SER A 27 -7.36 4.87 -4.83
C SER A 27 -7.67 3.66 -3.94
N SER A 28 -8.67 2.86 -4.32
CA SER A 28 -8.87 1.51 -3.78
C SER A 28 -8.34 0.44 -4.74
N GLU A 29 -7.18 0.68 -5.35
CA GLU A 29 -6.34 -0.43 -5.81
C GLU A 29 -5.60 -0.95 -4.57
N THR A 30 -6.16 -1.97 -3.93
CA THR A 30 -5.53 -2.62 -2.80
C THR A 30 -4.37 -3.46 -3.31
N TYR A 31 -3.25 -2.81 -3.62
CA TYR A 31 -2.01 -3.51 -3.93
C TYR A 31 -1.65 -4.41 -2.75
N ARG A 32 -1.42 -5.70 -3.02
CA ARG A 32 -1.02 -6.65 -1.99
C ARG A 32 0.42 -6.40 -1.61
N VAL A 33 0.62 -5.62 -0.55
CA VAL A 33 1.94 -5.38 0.05
C VAL A 33 2.32 -6.59 0.89
N ILE A 34 3.53 -7.10 0.65
CA ILE A 34 4.15 -8.17 1.42
C ILE A 34 5.24 -7.52 2.26
N HIS A 35 5.14 -7.64 3.58
CA HIS A 35 6.17 -7.15 4.49
C HIS A 35 7.19 -8.25 4.78
N ASP A 36 8.42 -8.08 4.29
CA ASP A 36 9.54 -8.95 4.61
C ASP A 36 10.40 -8.32 5.71
N ARG A 37 10.08 -8.67 6.97
CA ARG A 37 10.81 -8.18 8.15
C ARG A 37 12.28 -8.60 8.18
N LYS A 38 12.63 -9.74 7.58
CA LYS A 38 14.02 -10.24 7.54
C LYS A 38 14.88 -9.42 6.59
N GLN A 39 14.35 -9.11 5.42
CA GLN A 39 15.01 -8.27 4.43
C GLN A 39 14.77 -6.77 4.66
N ARG A 40 13.92 -6.41 5.63
CA ARG A 40 13.53 -5.04 5.97
C ARG A 40 13.05 -4.28 4.73
N ARG A 41 12.09 -4.89 4.04
CA ARG A 41 11.48 -4.31 2.85
C ARG A 41 10.02 -4.68 2.70
N PHE A 42 9.29 -3.81 2.04
CA PHE A 42 7.92 -4.02 1.62
C PHE A 42 7.91 -4.23 0.12
N THR A 43 7.29 -5.30 -0.34
CA THR A 43 7.25 -5.65 -1.77
C THR A 43 5.82 -5.76 -2.24
N VAL A 44 5.52 -5.16 -3.39
CA VAL A 44 4.26 -5.37 -4.11
C VAL A 44 4.57 -6.09 -5.40
N ARG A 45 3.91 -7.21 -5.62
CA ARG A 45 4.00 -7.95 -6.88
C ARG A 45 2.96 -7.40 -7.85
N LEU A 46 3.43 -6.96 -9.01
CA LEU A 46 2.65 -6.29 -10.05
C LEU A 46 2.68 -7.14 -11.31
N ASP A 47 1.52 -7.49 -11.86
CA ASP A 47 1.40 -8.17 -13.14
C ASP A 47 0.83 -7.22 -14.18
N ASN A 48 1.48 -7.13 -15.33
CA ASN A 48 0.97 -6.39 -16.49
C ASN A 48 1.05 -7.26 -17.74
N GLY A 49 0.03 -8.09 -17.96
CA GLY A 49 -0.14 -8.85 -19.20
C GLY A 49 0.98 -9.88 -19.43
N GLY A 50 1.46 -10.53 -18.36
CA GLY A 50 2.54 -11.53 -18.43
C GLY A 50 3.93 -10.98 -18.14
N ASN A 51 4.10 -9.68 -17.96
CA ASN A 51 5.32 -9.10 -17.40
C ASN A 51 5.14 -8.86 -15.89
N VAL A 52 5.80 -9.68 -15.09
CA VAL A 52 5.76 -9.58 -13.62
C VAL A 52 6.89 -8.67 -13.17
N GLN A 53 6.53 -7.56 -12.53
CA GLN A 53 7.48 -6.63 -11.91
C GLN A 53 7.19 -6.52 -10.42
N ASN A 54 8.16 -6.05 -9.64
CA ASN A 54 8.00 -5.86 -8.21
C ASN A 54 8.33 -4.41 -7.87
N ALA A 55 7.47 -3.78 -7.10
CA ALA A 55 7.78 -2.52 -6.44
C ALA A 55 8.27 -2.82 -5.03
N VAL A 56 9.32 -2.14 -4.59
CA VAL A 56 9.98 -2.41 -3.32
C VAL A 56 10.18 -1.10 -2.57
N LEU A 57 9.87 -1.09 -1.28
CA LEU A 57 10.26 -0.04 -0.35
C LEU A 57 11.21 -0.63 0.66
N GLU A 58 12.40 -0.05 0.74
CA GLU A 58 13.44 -0.49 1.67
C GLU A 58 13.48 0.41 2.90
N TYR A 59 13.71 -0.22 4.05
CA TYR A 59 13.89 0.47 5.30
C TYR A 59 15.02 -0.17 6.12
N SER A 60 15.57 0.59 7.06
CA SER A 60 16.54 0.08 8.03
C SER A 60 16.01 0.25 9.45
N HIS A 61 16.52 -0.53 10.38
CA HIS A 61 16.29 -0.31 11.80
C HIS A 61 17.44 0.54 12.33
N GLY A 62 17.11 1.61 13.05
CA GLY A 62 18.03 2.39 13.85
C GLY A 62 18.19 1.81 15.25
N THR A 63 18.85 2.58 16.11
CA THR A 63 18.94 2.33 17.54
C THR A 63 17.62 2.67 18.24
N ASP A 64 17.34 2.06 19.39
CA ASP A 64 16.25 2.46 20.30
C ASP A 64 14.81 2.39 19.73
N GLY A 65 14.55 1.48 18.78
CA GLY A 65 13.20 1.34 18.19
C GLY A 65 12.88 2.37 17.11
N HIS A 66 13.91 2.96 16.51
CA HIS A 66 13.76 3.81 15.34
C HIS A 66 13.82 2.96 14.07
N VAL A 67 13.07 3.34 13.04
CA VAL A 67 13.16 2.77 11.70
C VAL A 67 13.37 3.89 10.69
N ARG A 68 14.19 3.65 9.67
CA ARG A 68 14.50 4.65 8.66
C ARG A 68 13.95 4.20 7.32
N LEU A 69 13.01 4.95 6.77
CA LEU A 69 12.43 4.70 5.44
C LEU A 69 13.37 5.30 4.39
N LEU A 70 14.02 4.43 3.60
CA LEU A 70 15.17 4.80 2.77
C LEU A 70 14.76 5.24 1.38
N SER A 71 14.21 4.32 0.59
CA SER A 71 13.84 4.57 -0.80
C SER A 71 12.68 3.67 -1.22
N THR A 72 11.89 4.15 -2.17
CA THR A 72 10.81 3.40 -2.81
C THR A 72 11.13 3.27 -4.29
N GLU A 73 11.28 2.04 -4.75
CA GLU A 73 11.50 1.70 -6.15
C GLU A 73 10.18 1.17 -6.73
N VAL A 74 9.67 1.88 -7.73
CA VAL A 74 8.48 1.46 -8.48
C VAL A 74 8.83 1.41 -9.97
N PRO A 75 8.54 0.28 -10.64
CA PRO A 75 8.73 0.15 -12.07
C PRO A 75 7.94 1.21 -12.83
N GLU A 76 8.55 1.75 -13.89
CA GLU A 76 8.01 2.89 -14.62
C GLU A 76 6.59 2.65 -15.16
N SER A 77 6.31 1.43 -15.62
CA SER A 77 4.99 1.00 -16.13
C SER A 77 3.86 1.09 -15.10
N PHE A 78 4.19 1.24 -13.82
CA PHE A 78 3.24 1.32 -12.71
C PHE A 78 3.33 2.64 -11.92
N ARG A 79 4.20 3.57 -12.34
CA ARG A 79 4.19 4.93 -11.78
C ARG A 79 2.87 5.62 -12.11
N GLY A 80 2.43 6.51 -11.21
CA GLY A 80 1.15 7.21 -11.34
C GLY A 80 -0.09 6.37 -11.01
N LYS A 81 0.05 5.07 -10.74
CA LYS A 81 -1.06 4.17 -10.34
C LYS A 81 -1.26 4.03 -8.83
N GLY A 82 -0.51 4.77 -8.02
CA GLY A 82 -0.62 4.72 -6.56
C GLY A 82 0.13 3.56 -5.87
N VAL A 83 0.92 2.75 -6.59
CA VAL A 83 1.72 1.66 -5.99
C VAL A 83 2.65 2.17 -4.88
N ALA A 84 3.35 3.28 -5.13
CA ALA A 84 4.28 3.88 -4.16
C ALA A 84 3.53 4.37 -2.90
N ALA A 85 2.31 4.91 -3.07
CA ALA A 85 1.46 5.30 -1.96
C ALA A 85 1.05 4.09 -1.12
N SER A 86 0.72 2.95 -1.74
CA SER A 86 0.40 1.72 -1.00
C SER A 86 1.59 1.17 -0.21
N LEU A 87 2.80 1.22 -0.80
CA LEU A 87 4.04 0.85 -0.10
C LEU A 87 4.31 1.77 1.09
N ALA A 88 4.26 3.09 0.87
CA ALA A 88 4.47 4.10 1.91
C ALA A 88 3.45 3.96 3.03
N LYS A 89 2.17 3.80 2.70
CA LYS A 89 1.11 3.55 3.69
C LYS A 89 1.44 2.34 4.54
N ALA A 90 1.73 1.19 3.93
CA ALA A 90 2.02 -0.04 4.67
C ALA A 90 3.26 0.09 5.57
N ALA A 91 4.29 0.79 5.10
CA ALA A 91 5.49 1.05 5.91
C ALA A 91 5.20 1.96 7.11
N LEU A 92 4.36 2.98 6.93
CA LEU A 92 3.95 3.88 8.01
C LEU A 92 2.95 3.22 8.97
N ASP A 93 2.01 2.42 8.46
CA ASP A 93 1.09 1.60 9.26
C ASP A 93 1.87 0.73 10.24
N PHE A 94 2.88 0.02 9.74
CA PHE A 94 3.79 -0.80 10.53
C PHE A 94 4.45 -0.01 11.68
N VAL A 95 4.89 1.22 11.43
CA VAL A 95 5.49 2.09 12.45
C VAL A 95 4.48 2.43 13.55
N VAL A 96 3.26 2.79 13.16
CA VAL A 96 2.18 3.16 14.09
C VAL A 96 1.76 1.95 14.91
N GLU A 97 1.54 0.80 14.27
CA GLU A 97 1.14 -0.46 14.90
C GLU A 97 2.18 -0.95 15.92
N GLU A 98 3.48 -0.90 15.56
CA GLU A 98 4.55 -1.31 16.47
C GLU A 98 4.99 -0.19 17.43
N LYS A 99 4.34 0.99 17.37
CA LYS A 99 4.66 2.18 18.18
C LYS A 99 6.14 2.59 18.08
N LEU A 100 6.72 2.41 16.89
CA LEU A 100 8.09 2.77 16.58
C LEU A 100 8.18 4.25 16.19
N LYS A 101 9.41 4.74 16.12
CA LYS A 101 9.74 6.04 15.55
C LYS A 101 10.23 5.86 14.12
N ALA A 102 9.77 6.67 13.17
CA ALA A 102 10.18 6.60 11.78
C ALA A 102 10.98 7.83 11.36
N SER A 103 12.18 7.64 10.82
CA SER A 103 12.92 8.68 10.12
C SER A 103 12.76 8.50 8.61
N ILE A 104 12.32 9.55 7.92
CA ILE A 104 12.05 9.49 6.49
C ILE A 104 13.21 10.13 5.73
N SER A 105 13.95 9.32 4.97
CA SER A 105 15.01 9.81 4.07
C SER A 105 14.59 9.85 2.60
N CYS A 106 13.53 9.13 2.23
CA CYS A 106 12.94 9.20 0.90
C CYS A 106 12.08 10.47 0.75
N TRP A 107 12.42 11.33 -0.22
CA TRP A 107 11.65 12.54 -0.52
C TRP A 107 10.17 12.24 -0.83
N TYR A 108 9.89 11.11 -1.50
CA TYR A 108 8.53 10.74 -1.89
C TYR A 108 7.66 10.42 -0.66
N ILE A 109 8.23 9.71 0.32
CA ILE A 109 7.51 9.33 1.53
C ILE A 109 7.26 10.59 2.39
N LYS A 110 8.21 11.53 2.43
CA LYS A 110 8.04 12.81 3.15
C LYS A 110 6.85 13.57 2.56
N LYS A 111 6.84 13.72 1.23
CA LYS A 111 5.71 14.29 0.49
C LYS A 111 4.40 13.56 0.75
N TYR A 112 4.40 12.22 0.76
CA TYR A 112 3.20 11.41 1.01
C TYR A 112 2.59 11.71 2.39
N VAL A 113 3.41 11.86 3.43
CA VAL A 113 2.95 12.22 4.78
C VAL A 113 2.35 13.62 4.80
N GLU A 114 3.00 14.58 4.15
CA GLU A 114 2.53 15.97 4.04
C GLU A 114 1.18 16.07 3.32
N GLU A 115 0.97 15.24 2.29
CA GLU A 115 -0.28 15.14 1.53
C GLU A 115 -1.38 14.34 2.27
N ASN A 116 -1.03 13.61 3.35
CA ASN A 116 -1.96 12.78 4.11
C ASN A 116 -1.96 13.07 5.64
N PRO A 117 -2.15 14.34 6.05
CA PRO A 117 -2.09 14.74 7.47
C PRO A 117 -3.15 14.03 8.33
N GLN A 118 -4.27 13.62 7.74
CA GLN A 118 -5.39 12.95 8.42
C GLN A 118 -5.03 11.60 9.07
N HIS A 119 -3.90 10.99 8.68
CA HIS A 119 -3.46 9.72 9.26
C HIS A 119 -2.60 9.89 10.52
N GLY A 120 -2.19 11.12 10.84
CA GLY A 120 -1.42 11.40 12.06
C GLY A 120 0.00 10.81 12.08
N TYR A 121 0.53 10.33 10.95
CA TYR A 121 1.89 9.74 10.87
C TYR A 121 2.98 10.66 11.42
N GLN A 122 2.76 11.98 11.36
CA GLN A 122 3.66 13.02 11.86
C GLN A 122 4.08 12.83 13.32
N VAL A 123 3.23 12.25 14.19
CA VAL A 123 3.59 12.04 15.61
C VAL A 123 4.64 10.95 15.82
N HIS A 124 4.82 10.08 14.83
CA HIS A 124 5.82 9.01 14.84
C HIS A 124 7.08 9.39 14.05
N ILE A 125 7.06 10.51 13.31
CA ILE A 125 8.16 10.87 12.42
C ILE A 125 9.19 11.70 13.19
N GLU A 126 10.45 11.28 13.10
CA GLU A 126 11.60 12.01 13.64
C GLU A 126 12.51 12.46 12.51
N GLU A 127 12.89 13.74 12.55
CA GLU A 127 13.74 14.39 11.55
C GLU A 127 15.22 14.14 11.81
#